data_AF-I9QFM0-F1
#
_entry.id   AF-I9QFM0-F1
#
_cell.length_a   1.000
_cell.length_b   1.000
_cell.length_c   1.000
_cell.angle_alpha   90.00
_cell.angle_beta   90.00
_cell.angle_gamma   90.00
#
_symmetry.space_group_name_H-M   'P 1'
#
loop_
_entity.id
_entity.type
_entity.pdbx_description
1 polymer ?
#
loop_
_entity_poly.entity_id
_entity_poly.type
_entity_poly.pdbx_seq_one_letter_code
_entity_poly.pdbx_strand_id
1 'polypeptide(L)'
;MKKQTLGHQSNHVTKSERVENLWKKLIRQETDLSDETITWMTRRIRLLTEYMAYGCALIAYRKQNGDFYMARATLVYYETCFHRKYDIERIQNHVVYWDIEQQGWRTFQIENFLEWKPVVN
;
A
#
# COMPACT_ATOMS: atom_id res chain seq x y z
N MET A 1 24.97 -19.71 41.16
CA MET A 1 25.13 -19.00 39.87
C MET A 1 24.25 -19.68 38.82
N LYS A 2 23.14 -19.05 38.41
CA LYS A 2 22.31 -19.53 37.30
C LYS A 2 22.72 -18.76 36.04
N LYS A 3 23.22 -19.47 35.03
CA LYS A 3 23.55 -18.89 33.72
C LYS A 3 22.24 -18.52 33.02
N GLN A 4 22.08 -17.24 32.69
CA GLN A 4 21.07 -16.77 31.75
C GLN A 4 21.47 -17.23 30.35
N THR A 5 20.65 -18.07 29.72
CA THR A 5 20.70 -18.29 28.28
C THR A 5 20.05 -17.10 27.59
N LEU A 6 20.87 -16.26 26.95
CA LEU A 6 20.41 -15.27 25.98
C LEU A 6 19.69 -16.02 24.86
N GLY A 7 18.36 -15.91 24.81
CA GLY A 7 17.58 -16.38 23.68
C GLY A 7 17.96 -15.56 22.45
N HIS A 8 18.54 -16.23 21.46
CA HIS A 8 18.78 -15.68 20.14
C HIS A 8 17.42 -15.33 19.53
N GLN A 9 17.04 -14.06 19.49
CA GLN A 9 15.85 -13.62 18.77
C GLN A 9 16.12 -13.79 17.28
N SER A 10 15.59 -14.87 16.70
CA SER A 10 15.59 -15.06 15.26
C SER A 10 14.86 -13.87 14.61
N ASN A 11 15.57 -13.10 13.79
CA ASN A 11 15.04 -11.99 12.99
C ASN A 11 14.09 -12.53 11.90
N HIS A 12 12.92 -13.04 12.29
CA HIS A 12 11.87 -13.38 11.35
C HIS A 12 11.14 -12.10 10.92
N VAL A 13 11.62 -11.51 9.82
CA VAL A 13 10.91 -10.43 9.12
C VAL A 13 9.56 -10.97 8.63
N THR A 14 8.47 -10.38 9.14
CA THR A 14 7.09 -10.68 8.78
C THR A 14 6.82 -10.36 7.31
N LYS A 15 5.76 -10.94 6.73
CA LYS A 15 5.35 -10.63 5.34
C LYS A 15 5.10 -9.14 5.14
N SER A 16 4.45 -8.50 6.11
CA SER A 16 4.20 -7.05 6.12
C SER A 16 5.49 -6.24 6.01
N GLU A 17 6.50 -6.57 6.81
CA GLU A 17 7.78 -5.86 6.80
C GLU A 17 8.55 -6.06 5.48
N ARG A 18 8.45 -7.23 4.85
CA ARG A 18 9.08 -7.47 3.53
C ARG A 18 8.49 -6.55 2.47
N VAL A 19 7.16 -6.44 2.43
CA VAL A 19 6.45 -5.58 1.49
C VAL A 19 6.76 -4.11 1.73
N GLU A 20 6.70 -3.66 2.98
CA GLU A 20 7.06 -2.28 3.33
C GLU A 20 8.51 -1.97 2.96
N ASN A 21 9.46 -2.89 3.21
CA ASN A 21 10.87 -2.69 2.85
C ASN A 21 11.09 -2.63 1.33
N LEU A 22 10.35 -3.43 0.55
CA LEU A 22 10.37 -3.35 -0.91
C LEU A 22 9.90 -1.97 -1.39
N TRP A 23 8.75 -1.51 -0.90
CA TRP A 23 8.20 -0.22 -1.29
C TRP A 23 9.08 0.96 -0.84
N LYS A 24 9.69 0.87 0.35
CA LYS A 24 10.67 1.87 0.81
C LYS A 24 11.84 1.99 -0.18
N LYS A 25 12.36 0.85 -0.66
CA LYS A 25 13.44 0.84 -1.65
C LYS A 25 13.01 1.49 -2.96
N LEU A 26 11.80 1.19 -3.45
CA LEU A 26 11.30 1.73 -4.71
C LEU A 26 11.05 3.25 -4.62
N ILE A 27 10.38 3.73 -3.56
CA ILE A 27 10.12 5.17 -3.39
C ILE A 27 11.44 5.96 -3.24
N ARG A 28 12.45 5.40 -2.56
CA ARG A 28 13.79 6.01 -2.47
C ARG A 28 14.50 6.11 -3.82
N GLN A 29 14.19 5.23 -4.77
CA GLN A 29 14.82 5.28 -6.10
C GLN A 29 14.21 6.37 -6.98
N GLU A 30 12.94 6.69 -6.76
CA GLU A 30 12.17 7.62 -7.61
C GLU A 30 12.01 9.02 -6.99
N THR A 31 12.36 9.21 -5.72
CA THR A 31 12.12 10.47 -4.99
C THR A 31 13.23 10.83 -4.01
N ASP A 32 13.36 12.14 -3.72
CA ASP A 32 14.27 12.68 -2.69
C ASP A 32 13.59 12.85 -1.31
N LEU A 33 12.53 12.07 -1.04
CA LEU A 33 11.79 12.15 0.22
C LEU A 33 12.62 11.65 1.41
N SER A 34 12.35 12.17 2.60
CA SER A 34 13.01 11.70 3.82
C SER A 34 12.59 10.27 4.16
N ASP A 35 13.46 9.52 4.84
CA ASP A 35 13.17 8.16 5.29
C ASP A 35 11.93 8.09 6.20
N GLU A 36 11.66 9.14 6.97
CA GLU A 36 10.47 9.26 7.80
C GLU A 36 9.21 9.35 6.93
N THR A 37 9.23 10.21 5.91
CA THR A 37 8.11 10.35 4.96
C THR A 37 7.88 9.06 4.19
N ILE A 38 8.94 8.40 3.71
CA ILE A 38 8.83 7.13 2.98
C ILE A 38 8.28 6.03 3.90
N THR A 39 8.73 5.98 5.16
CA THR A 39 8.19 5.03 6.15
C THR A 39 6.72 5.29 6.44
N TRP A 40 6.33 6.55 6.57
CA TRP A 40 4.93 6.94 6.73
C TRP A 40 4.10 6.52 5.51
N MET A 41 4.52 6.85 4.29
CA MET A 41 3.82 6.53 3.04
C MET A 41 3.60 5.02 2.89
N THR A 42 4.66 4.22 3.04
CA THR A 42 4.57 2.76 2.88
C THR A 42 3.61 2.12 3.88
N ARG A 43 3.63 2.58 5.14
CA ARG A 43 2.65 2.17 6.15
C ARG A 43 1.23 2.57 5.77
N ARG A 44 1.01 3.80 5.27
CA ARG A 44 -0.31 4.27 4.84
C ARG A 44 -0.86 3.47 3.67
N ILE A 45 -0.03 3.16 2.67
CA ILE A 45 -0.41 2.33 1.51
C ILE A 45 -0.78 0.92 1.96
N ARG A 46 -0.04 0.31 2.89
CA ARG A 46 -0.40 -1.02 3.42
C ARG A 46 -1.78 -1.00 4.06
N LEU A 47 -2.02 -0.06 4.98
CA LEU A 47 -3.31 0.07 5.65
C LEU A 47 -4.46 0.37 4.66
N LEU A 48 -4.18 1.14 3.60
CA LEU A 48 -5.13 1.36 2.50
C LEU A 48 -5.51 0.05 1.82
N THR A 49 -4.52 -0.76 1.42
CA THR A 49 -4.77 -2.04 0.72
C THR A 49 -5.52 -3.03 1.59
N GLU A 50 -5.24 -3.07 2.89
CA GLU A 50 -5.97 -3.88 3.86
C GLU A 50 -7.43 -3.43 3.97
N TYR A 51 -7.66 -2.12 4.06
CA TYR A 51 -9.01 -1.56 4.19
C TYR A 51 -9.85 -1.74 2.91
N MET A 52 -9.28 -1.46 1.74
CA MET A 52 -10.01 -1.58 0.46
C MET A 52 -10.46 -3.01 0.16
N ALA A 53 -9.85 -4.03 0.78
CA ALA A 53 -10.27 -5.43 0.61
C ALA A 53 -11.70 -5.70 1.09
N TYR A 54 -12.22 -4.88 2.02
CA TYR A 54 -13.59 -5.01 2.55
C TYR A 54 -14.40 -3.71 2.52
N GLY A 55 -13.78 -2.57 2.20
CA GLY A 55 -14.41 -1.26 2.25
C GLY A 55 -14.13 -0.37 1.04
N CYS A 56 -14.61 0.87 1.13
CA CYS A 56 -14.39 1.93 0.16
C CYS A 56 -13.52 3.02 0.80
N ALA A 57 -12.39 3.37 0.18
CA ALA A 57 -11.52 4.45 0.63
C ALA A 57 -11.59 5.63 -0.34
N LEU A 58 -11.50 6.85 0.19
CA LEU A 58 -11.13 8.02 -0.61
C LEU A 58 -9.60 8.03 -0.70
N ILE A 59 -9.05 7.96 -1.90
CA ILE A 59 -7.60 8.00 -2.14
C ILE A 59 -7.23 9.26 -2.89
N ALA A 60 -6.08 9.84 -2.57
CA ALA A 60 -5.49 10.98 -3.26
C ALA A 60 -4.08 10.63 -3.72
N TYR A 61 -3.77 10.91 -4.98
CA TYR A 61 -2.46 10.68 -5.57
C TYR A 61 -2.17 11.66 -6.71
N ARG A 62 -0.91 11.76 -7.13
CA ARG A 62 -0.53 12.50 -8.34
C ARG A 62 -0.52 11.58 -9.57
N LYS A 63 -1.11 12.03 -10.67
CA LYS A 63 -0.94 11.36 -11.97
C LYS A 63 0.49 11.57 -12.48
N GLN A 64 0.87 10.79 -13.50
CA GLN A 64 2.20 10.89 -14.14
C GLN A 64 2.50 12.29 -14.69
N ASN A 65 1.47 13.02 -15.12
CA ASN A 65 1.61 14.40 -15.61
C ASN A 65 1.66 15.44 -14.47
N GLY A 66 1.70 15.02 -13.21
CA GLY A 66 1.75 15.88 -12.02
C GLY A 66 0.37 16.28 -11.46
N ASP A 67 -0.71 16.04 -12.20
CA ASP A 67 -2.06 16.44 -11.80
C ASP A 67 -2.51 15.74 -10.53
N PHE A 68 -3.18 16.49 -9.66
CA PHE A 68 -3.87 15.91 -8.51
C PHE A 68 -5.07 15.08 -8.97
N TYR A 69 -5.25 13.90 -8.39
CA TYR A 69 -6.42 13.07 -8.59
C TYR A 69 -6.91 12.46 -7.28
N MET A 70 -8.23 12.37 -7.17
CA MET A 70 -8.91 11.80 -6.01
C MET A 70 -9.99 10.85 -6.49
N ALA A 71 -10.07 9.66 -5.88
CA ALA A 71 -11.03 8.63 -6.27
C ALA A 71 -11.64 7.94 -5.06
N ARG A 72 -12.88 7.46 -5.22
CA ARG A 72 -13.46 6.44 -4.35
C ARG A 72 -13.01 5.08 -4.85
N ALA A 73 -12.18 4.43 -4.06
CA ALA A 73 -11.45 3.23 -4.42
C ALA A 73 -11.89 2.03 -3.57
N THR A 74 -12.00 0.86 -4.19
CA THR A 74 -12.26 -0.41 -3.50
C THR A 74 -11.56 -1.58 -4.18
N LEU A 75 -11.34 -2.67 -3.45
CA LEU A 75 -10.85 -3.95 -3.95
C LEU A 75 -11.88 -5.08 -3.77
N VAL A 76 -13.10 -4.78 -3.31
CA VAL A 76 -14.16 -5.78 -3.05
C VAL A 76 -14.48 -6.63 -4.30
N TYR A 77 -14.38 -6.05 -5.49
CA TYR A 77 -14.63 -6.76 -6.75
C TYR A 77 -13.41 -7.54 -7.28
N TYR A 78 -12.25 -7.45 -6.63
CA TYR A 78 -11.01 -8.00 -7.18
C TYR A 78 -11.08 -9.53 -7.31
N GLU A 79 -11.52 -10.20 -6.24
CA GLU A 79 -11.57 -11.66 -6.22
C GLU A 79 -12.59 -12.22 -7.21
N THR A 80 -13.73 -11.54 -7.40
CA THR A 80 -14.75 -11.96 -8.37
C THR A 80 -14.32 -11.70 -9.81
N CYS A 81 -13.65 -10.57 -10.10
CA CYS A 81 -13.17 -10.25 -11.45
C CYS A 81 -11.93 -11.05 -11.88
N PHE A 82 -11.03 -11.39 -10.95
CA PHE A 82 -9.74 -12.01 -11.27
C PHE A 82 -9.59 -13.44 -10.72
N HIS A 83 -10.61 -13.97 -10.07
CA HIS A 83 -10.64 -15.32 -9.50
C HIS A 83 -9.49 -15.62 -8.54
N ARG A 84 -9.01 -14.61 -7.82
CA ARG A 84 -7.94 -14.73 -6.82
C ARG A 84 -7.98 -13.57 -5.82
N LYS A 85 -7.54 -13.82 -4.59
CA LYS A 85 -7.37 -12.76 -3.58
C LYS A 85 -6.31 -11.75 -4.02
N TYR A 86 -6.51 -10.51 -3.59
CA TYR A 86 -5.51 -9.47 -3.79
C TYR A 86 -4.26 -9.77 -2.96
N ASP A 87 -3.13 -9.93 -3.64
CA ASP A 87 -1.85 -10.28 -3.02
C ASP A 87 -0.94 -9.04 -2.99
N ILE A 88 -0.79 -8.46 -1.80
CA ILE A 88 0.04 -7.27 -1.59
C ILE A 88 1.52 -7.53 -1.88
N GLU A 89 1.99 -8.78 -1.78
CA GLU A 89 3.40 -9.13 -2.06
C GLU A 89 3.71 -9.04 -3.57
N ARG A 90 2.68 -8.98 -4.43
CA ARG A 90 2.82 -8.78 -5.88
C ARG A 90 2.82 -7.31 -6.30
N ILE A 91 2.54 -6.39 -5.39
CA ILE A 91 2.61 -4.95 -5.66
C ILE A 91 4.08 -4.58 -5.71
N GLN A 92 4.59 -4.36 -6.92
CA GLN A 92 5.92 -3.80 -7.12
C GLN A 92 5.84 -2.28 -6.94
N ASN A 93 5.37 -1.57 -7.96
CA ASN A 93 5.32 -0.10 -7.99
C ASN A 93 3.90 0.47 -8.14
N HIS A 94 2.91 -0.34 -8.54
CA HIS A 94 1.56 0.13 -8.79
C HIS A 94 0.53 -0.52 -7.87
N VAL A 95 -0.26 0.30 -7.19
CA VAL A 95 -1.45 -0.13 -6.45
C VAL A 95 -2.62 -0.09 -7.42
N VAL A 96 -3.29 -1.23 -7.60
CA VAL A 96 -4.54 -1.33 -8.37
C VAL A 96 -5.74 -1.09 -7.46
N TYR A 97 -6.79 -0.52 -8.01
CA TYR A 97 -8.07 -0.34 -7.33
C TYR A 97 -9.21 -0.24 -8.35
N TRP A 98 -10.44 -0.51 -7.90
CA TRP A 98 -11.64 -0.19 -8.66
C TRP A 98 -12.07 1.24 -8.33
N ASP A 99 -12.08 2.11 -9.33
CA ASP A 99 -12.62 3.47 -9.23
C ASP A 99 -14.15 3.41 -9.34
N ILE A 100 -14.84 3.72 -8.24
CA ILE A 100 -16.31 3.63 -8.16
C ILE A 100 -16.98 4.64 -9.10
N GLU A 101 -16.44 5.86 -9.17
CA GLU A 101 -17.03 6.94 -9.95
C GLU A 101 -16.80 6.72 -11.45
N GLN A 102 -15.63 6.17 -11.82
CA GLN A 102 -15.28 5.87 -13.22
C GLN A 102 -15.68 4.47 -13.67
N GLN A 103 -16.23 3.65 -12.77
CA GLN A 103 -16.61 2.25 -13.00
C GLN A 103 -15.53 1.45 -13.73
N GLY A 104 -14.29 1.51 -13.23
CA GLY A 104 -13.18 0.85 -13.90
C GLY A 104 -11.97 0.58 -13.01
N TRP A 105 -11.23 -0.47 -13.37
CA TRP A 105 -9.92 -0.76 -12.78
C TRP A 105 -8.91 0.33 -13.17
N ARG A 106 -8.19 0.85 -12.18
CA ARG A 106 -7.16 1.89 -12.31
C ARG A 106 -5.96 1.55 -11.44
N THR A 107 -4.86 2.23 -11.69
CA THR A 107 -3.62 2.09 -10.92
C THR A 107 -3.03 3.45 -10.60
N PHE A 108 -2.34 3.54 -9.47
CA PHE A 108 -1.43 4.64 -9.18
C PHE A 108 -0.08 4.09 -8.72
N GLN A 109 0.98 4.87 -8.93
CA GLN A 109 2.33 4.55 -8.48
C GLN A 109 2.49 4.82 -6.99
N ILE A 110 3.19 3.95 -6.26
CA ILE A 110 3.36 4.05 -4.81
C ILE A 110 4.04 5.36 -4.38
N GLU A 111 4.97 5.87 -5.18
CA GLU A 111 5.67 7.14 -4.99
C GLU A 111 4.76 8.36 -5.17
N ASN A 112 3.68 8.20 -5.94
CA ASN A 112 2.71 9.26 -6.20
C ASN A 112 1.57 9.31 -5.18
N PHE A 113 1.55 8.39 -4.21
CA PHE A 113 0.57 8.38 -3.14
C PHE A 113 0.65 9.66 -2.30
N LEU A 114 -0.50 10.27 -1.98
CA LEU A 114 -0.56 11.44 -1.11
C LEU A 114 -1.23 11.08 0.22
N GLU A 115 -2.47 10.62 0.18
CA GLU A 115 -3.23 10.28 1.39
C GLU A 115 -4.44 9.39 1.08
N TRP A 116 -5.00 8.74 2.10
CA TRP A 116 -6.32 8.11 2.02
C TRP A 116 -7.17 8.30 3.28
N LYS A 117 -8.49 8.14 3.16
CA LYS A 117 -9.41 8.05 4.31
C LYS A 117 -10.47 6.99 4.08
N PRO A 118 -10.93 6.28 5.13
CA PRO A 118 -12.07 5.38 4.99
C PRO A 118 -13.32 6.18 4.64
N VAL A 119 -14.15 5.66 3.73
CA VAL A 119 -15.50 6.16 3.51
C VAL A 119 -16.41 5.37 4.43
N VAL A 120 -16.71 5.97 5.58
CA VAL A 120 -17.67 5.43 6.55
C VAL A 120 -19.04 5.99 6.18
N ASN A 121 -20.00 5.11 5.92
CA ASN A 121 -21.40 5.49 5.74
C ASN A 121 -22.08 5.73 7.07
#